data_AF-A0A1S3HP47-F1
#
_entry.id   AF-A0A1S3HP47-F1
#
_cell.length_a   1.000
_cell.length_b   1.000
_cell.length_c   1.000
_cell.angle_alpha   90.00
_cell.angle_beta   90.00
_cell.angle_gamma   90.00
#
_symmetry.space_group_name_H-M   'P 1'
#
loop_
_entity.id
_entity.type
_entity.pdbx_description
1 polymer ?
#
loop_
_entity_poly.entity_id
_entity_poly.type
_entity_poly.pdbx_seq_one_letter_code
_entity_poly.pdbx_strand_id
1 'polypeptide(L)'
;MVQQIHVEGHEAFMKTATEHKGKPVFALFSGSKDGAGSSWCPDCVKAEPVVKECMKFVPDEAVFIECGVGDKPFWKDPNNIFRKDDKLRLKCVPTLMRWGTPQRLEEEQCADSRLVQMLFEDE
;
A
#
# COMPACT_ATOMS: atom_id res chain seq x y z
N MET A 1 7.23 17.52 3.93
CA MET A 1 6.08 16.78 4.48
C MET A 1 5.59 15.82 3.42
N VAL A 2 5.53 14.53 3.74
CA VAL A 2 5.01 13.49 2.84
C VAL A 2 3.62 13.85 2.31
N GLN A 3 3.44 13.74 1.00
CA GLN A 3 2.12 13.88 0.38
C GLN A 3 1.36 12.57 0.52
N GLN A 4 0.24 12.58 1.26
CA GLN A 4 -0.62 11.40 1.43
C GLN A 4 -1.77 11.44 0.44
N ILE A 5 -2.00 10.35 -0.28
CA ILE A 5 -3.06 10.23 -1.28
C ILE A 5 -3.82 8.94 -1.00
N HIS A 6 -5.15 9.03 -0.96
CA HIS A 6 -6.01 7.87 -0.88
C HIS A 6 -6.70 7.64 -2.23
N VAL A 7 -6.68 6.39 -2.69
CA VAL A 7 -7.30 5.96 -3.95
C VAL A 7 -7.99 4.61 -3.77
N GLU A 8 -8.96 4.33 -4.63
CA GLU A 8 -9.68 3.06 -4.69
C GLU A 8 -9.55 2.47 -6.09
N GLY A 9 -9.14 1.20 -6.18
CA GLY A 9 -9.02 0.48 -7.44
C GLY A 9 -7.69 0.67 -8.19
N HIS A 10 -7.44 -0.26 -9.11
CA HIS A 10 -6.16 -0.40 -9.82
C HIS A 10 -5.87 0.77 -10.75
N GLU A 11 -6.86 1.21 -11.53
CA GLU A 11 -6.67 2.30 -12.49
C GLU A 11 -6.27 3.61 -11.80
N ALA A 12 -6.95 3.95 -10.71
CA ALA A 12 -6.66 5.14 -9.91
C ALA A 12 -5.25 5.07 -9.33
N PHE A 13 -4.87 3.92 -8.76
CA PHE A 13 -3.50 3.70 -8.28
C PHE A 13 -2.47 3.90 -9.39
N MET A 14 -2.64 3.24 -10.54
CA MET A 14 -1.69 3.29 -11.64
C MET A 14 -1.51 4.70 -12.19
N LYS A 15 -2.61 5.45 -12.30
CA LYS A 15 -2.58 6.87 -12.67
C LYS A 15 -1.79 7.69 -11.66
N THR A 16 -2.15 7.64 -10.38
CA THR A 16 -1.49 8.43 -9.32
C THR A 16 -0.01 8.10 -9.20
N ALA A 17 0.35 6.82 -9.19
CA ALA A 17 1.75 6.39 -9.10
C ALA A 17 2.57 6.84 -10.32
N THR A 18 1.96 6.91 -11.50
CA THR A 18 2.63 7.39 -12.73
C THR A 18 2.76 8.91 -12.76
N GLU A 19 1.77 9.66 -12.27
CA GLU A 19 1.82 11.12 -12.17
C GLU A 19 2.94 11.61 -11.24
N HIS A 20 3.31 10.80 -10.25
CA HIS A 20 4.39 11.08 -9.31
C HIS A 20 5.72 10.41 -9.69
N LYS A 21 5.85 9.94 -10.95
CA LYS A 21 7.10 9.39 -11.46
C LYS A 21 8.21 10.44 -11.36
N GLY A 22 9.25 10.13 -10.58
CA GLY A 22 10.36 11.06 -10.29
C GLY A 22 10.49 11.41 -8.81
N LYS A 23 9.51 11.03 -7.98
CA LYS A 23 9.58 11.06 -6.51
C LYS A 23 9.63 9.64 -5.95
N PRO A 24 10.16 9.41 -4.74
CA PRO A 24 9.92 8.18 -4.02
C PRO A 24 8.42 8.00 -3.79
N VAL A 25 7.86 6.86 -4.20
CA VAL A 25 6.45 6.54 -4.01
C VAL A 25 6.35 5.27 -3.18
N PHE A 26 5.67 5.38 -2.03
CA PHE A 26 5.32 4.25 -1.17
C PHE A 26 3.83 3.99 -1.30
N ALA A 27 3.45 2.73 -1.41
CA ALA A 27 2.07 2.32 -1.63
C ALA A 27 1.67 1.26 -0.61
N LEU A 28 0.61 1.54 0.16
CA LEU A 28 -0.04 0.57 1.03
C LEU A 28 -1.31 0.08 0.32
N PHE A 29 -1.31 -1.19 -0.08
CA PHE A 29 -2.51 -1.86 -0.59
C PHE A 29 -3.23 -2.55 0.56
N SER A 30 -4.50 -2.22 0.74
CA SER A 30 -5.35 -2.79 1.80
C SER A 30 -6.72 -3.16 1.25
N GLY A 31 -7.44 -4.04 1.95
CA GLY A 31 -8.85 -4.27 1.63
C GLY A 31 -9.63 -2.97 1.76
N SER A 32 -10.45 -2.61 0.77
CA SER A 32 -11.21 -1.35 0.79
C SER A 32 -12.03 -1.23 2.07
N LYS A 33 -12.06 -0.01 2.60
CA LYS A 33 -12.74 0.32 3.85
C LYS A 33 -14.24 0.47 3.61
N ASP A 34 -15.03 0.05 4.58
CA ASP A 34 -16.47 0.30 4.59
C ASP A 34 -16.81 1.75 4.98
N GLY A 35 -18.10 2.08 5.06
CA GLY A 35 -18.55 3.42 5.47
C GLY A 35 -18.16 3.83 6.89
N ALA A 36 -17.70 2.89 7.72
CA ALA A 36 -17.16 3.14 9.06
C ALA A 36 -15.62 3.26 9.06
N GLY A 37 -14.98 3.17 7.89
CA GLY A 37 -13.53 3.27 7.75
C GLY A 37 -12.77 1.98 8.08
N SER A 38 -13.47 0.85 8.24
CA SER A 38 -12.84 -0.43 8.61
C SER A 38 -12.62 -1.32 7.39
N SER A 39 -11.44 -1.92 7.28
CA SER A 39 -11.14 -2.91 6.24
C SER A 39 -11.78 -4.26 6.58
N TRP A 40 -12.25 -4.99 5.56
CA TRP A 40 -12.71 -6.37 5.70
C TRP A 40 -11.56 -7.36 6.02
N CYS A 41 -10.31 -6.92 5.91
CA CYS A 41 -9.10 -7.71 6.15
C CYS A 41 -8.56 -7.44 7.58
N PRO A 42 -8.55 -8.44 8.48
CA PRO A 42 -8.04 -8.28 9.85
C PRO A 42 -6.57 -7.83 9.90
N ASP A 43 -5.73 -8.33 9.00
CA ASP A 43 -4.31 -7.96 8.95
C ASP A 43 -4.13 -6.51 8.51
N CYS A 44 -4.99 -6.00 7.62
CA CYS A 44 -4.99 -4.59 7.25
C CYS A 44 -5.35 -3.70 8.45
N VAL A 45 -6.36 -4.09 9.23
CA VAL A 45 -6.76 -3.36 10.45
C VAL A 45 -5.62 -3.34 11.48
N LYS A 46 -4.88 -4.46 11.62
CA LYS A 46 -3.74 -4.55 12.53
C LYS A 46 -2.52 -3.74 12.06
N ALA A 47 -2.23 -3.74 10.76
CA ALA A 47 -1.05 -3.08 10.19
C ALA A 47 -1.22 -1.56 10.07
N GLU A 48 -2.43 -1.06 9.78
CA GLU A 48 -2.71 0.35 9.56
C GLU A 48 -2.14 1.29 10.65
N PRO A 49 -2.37 1.08 11.96
CA PRO A 49 -1.81 1.95 12.99
C PRO A 49 -0.28 1.95 13.01
N VAL A 50 0.35 0.80 12.74
CA VAL A 50 1.82 0.68 12.69
C VAL A 50 2.38 1.47 11.51
N VAL A 51 1.81 1.30 10.32
CA VAL A 51 2.25 2.02 9.13
C VAL A 51 2.06 3.52 9.31
N LYS A 52 0.92 3.96 9.85
CA LYS A 52 0.63 5.38 10.15
C LYS A 52 1.63 5.98 11.13
N GLU A 53 2.03 5.25 12.19
CA GLU A 53 3.03 5.74 13.12
C GLU A 53 4.41 5.88 12.46
N CYS A 54 4.79 4.92 11.61
CA CYS A 54 6.06 4.94 10.89
C CYS A 54 6.12 5.98 9.76
N MET A 55 5.00 6.63 9.39
CA MET A 55 4.99 7.66 8.35
C MET A 55 5.89 8.86 8.67
N LYS A 56 6.25 9.06 9.94
CA LYS A 56 7.25 10.06 10.36
C LYS A 56 8.66 9.84 9.79
N PHE A 57 8.95 8.61 9.32
CA PHE A 57 10.22 8.24 8.69
C PHE A 57 10.17 8.34 7.16
N VAL A 58 9.01 8.63 6.58
CA VAL A 58 8.89 8.80 5.13
C VAL A 58 9.60 10.09 4.70
N PRO A 59 10.46 10.06 3.66
CA PRO A 59 11.17 11.24 3.19
C PRO A 59 10.24 12.40 2.80
N ASP A 60 10.69 13.63 3.06
CA ASP A 60 9.86 14.84 2.96
C ASP A 60 9.30 15.16 1.56
N GLU A 61 9.88 14.58 0.50
CA GLU A 61 9.45 14.72 -0.89
C GLU A 61 8.76 13.47 -1.46
N ALA A 62 8.63 12.43 -0.64
CA ALA A 62 7.97 11.20 -1.04
C ALA A 62 6.45 11.35 -1.09
N VAL A 63 5.83 10.43 -1.81
CA VAL A 63 4.38 10.29 -1.92
C VAL A 63 3.97 8.98 -1.27
N PHE A 64 3.01 9.02 -0.38
CA PHE A 64 2.43 7.85 0.25
C PHE A 64 1.00 7.64 -0.28
N ILE A 65 0.76 6.50 -0.93
CA ILE A 65 -0.53 6.16 -1.54
C ILE A 65 -1.18 5.04 -0.72
N GLU A 66 -2.32 5.30 -0.10
CA GLU A 66 -3.21 4.26 0.42
C GLU A 66 -4.15 3.83 -0.70
N CYS A 67 -4.07 2.57 -1.12
CA CYS A 67 -4.92 2.01 -2.18
C CYS A 67 -5.83 0.91 -1.62
N GLY A 68 -7.14 1.12 -1.70
CA GLY A 68 -8.12 0.07 -1.49
C GLY A 68 -8.21 -0.84 -2.71
N VAL A 69 -8.05 -2.16 -2.50
CA VAL A 69 -8.03 -3.16 -3.58
C VAL A 69 -9.42 -3.62 -4.03
N GLY A 70 -10.48 -3.07 -3.44
CA GLY A 70 -11.86 -3.52 -3.60
C GLY A 70 -12.34 -4.40 -2.43
N ASP A 71 -13.50 -5.01 -2.64
CA ASP A 71 -14.11 -5.92 -1.68
C ASP A 71 -13.41 -7.30 -1.63
N LYS A 72 -13.76 -8.09 -0.60
CA LYS A 72 -13.15 -9.40 -0.37
C LYS A 72 -13.39 -10.40 -1.53
N PRO A 73 -14.60 -10.50 -2.14
CA PRO A 73 -14.81 -11.34 -3.32
C PRO A 73 -13.93 -10.93 -4.50
N PHE A 74 -13.86 -9.64 -4.84
CA PHE A 74 -13.02 -9.14 -5.92
C PHE A 74 -11.54 -9.45 -5.69
N TRP A 75 -11.04 -9.27 -4.46
CA TRP A 75 -9.66 -9.59 -4.11
C TRP A 75 -9.31 -11.09 -4.22
N LYS A 76 -10.26 -11.97 -3.89
CA LYS A 76 -10.07 -13.42 -3.91
C LYS A 76 -10.07 -14.00 -5.32
N ASP A 77 -10.55 -13.28 -6.33
CA ASP A 77 -10.51 -13.74 -7.71
C ASP A 77 -9.05 -13.96 -8.15
N PRO A 78 -8.66 -15.17 -8.61
CA PRO A 78 -7.31 -15.41 -9.14
C PRO A 78 -6.98 -14.56 -10.38
N ASN A 79 -7.99 -14.02 -11.07
CA ASN A 79 -7.85 -13.09 -12.19
C ASN A 79 -7.89 -11.62 -11.76
N ASN A 80 -7.89 -11.34 -10.45
CA ASN A 80 -7.84 -9.98 -9.94
C ASN A 80 -6.68 -9.19 -10.57
N ILE A 81 -7.00 -7.99 -11.05
CA ILE A 81 -6.06 -7.16 -11.82
C ILE A 81 -4.80 -6.79 -11.03
N PHE A 82 -4.89 -6.58 -9.71
CA PHE A 82 -3.73 -6.29 -8.87
C PHE A 82 -2.76 -7.49 -8.76
N ARG A 83 -3.30 -8.71 -8.86
CA ARG A 83 -2.50 -9.95 -8.84
C ARG A 83 -1.80 -10.20 -10.18
N LYS A 84 -2.47 -9.84 -11.29
CA LYS A 84 -2.02 -10.11 -12.66
C LYS A 84 -1.14 -9.01 -13.24
N ASP A 85 -1.26 -7.78 -12.75
CA ASP A 85 -0.44 -6.66 -13.22
C ASP A 85 1.05 -6.92 -12.96
N ASP A 86 1.87 -6.81 -14.00
CA ASP A 86 3.30 -7.15 -13.94
C ASP A 86 4.14 -6.23 -13.05
N LYS A 87 3.68 -5.00 -12.80
CA LYS A 87 4.35 -4.04 -11.93
C LYS A 87 3.97 -4.23 -10.47
N LEU A 88 2.76 -4.73 -10.21
CA LEU A 88 2.23 -4.92 -8.87
C LEU A 88 2.41 -6.34 -8.35
N ARG A 89 1.94 -7.35 -9.08
CA ARG A 89 1.98 -8.77 -8.70
C ARG A 89 1.65 -8.98 -7.22
N LEU A 90 0.57 -8.38 -6.73
CA LEU A 90 0.21 -8.48 -5.31
C LEU A 90 -0.22 -9.92 -4.99
N LYS A 91 0.33 -10.49 -3.92
CA LYS A 91 0.02 -11.84 -3.48
C LYS A 91 -0.99 -11.86 -2.33
N CYS A 92 -0.91 -10.85 -1.48
CA CYS A 92 -1.67 -10.71 -0.25
C CYS A 92 -2.00 -9.23 0.00
N VAL A 93 -2.89 -8.99 0.97
CA VAL A 93 -3.09 -7.68 1.59
C VAL A 93 -3.03 -7.87 3.11
N PRO A 94 -2.46 -6.92 3.87
CA PRO A 94 -1.83 -5.70 3.40
C PRO A 94 -0.51 -5.98 2.66
N THR A 95 -0.19 -5.15 1.67
CA THR A 95 1.15 -5.09 1.07
C THR A 95 1.61 -3.64 1.09
N LEU A 96 2.72 -3.36 1.78
CA LEU A 96 3.40 -2.07 1.71
C LEU A 96 4.59 -2.20 0.77
N MET A 97 4.68 -1.36 -0.27
CA MET A 97 5.78 -1.45 -1.22
C MET A 97 6.34 -0.10 -1.62
N ARG A 98 7.61 -0.10 -2.03
CA ARG A 98 8.23 1.03 -2.70
C ARG A 98 8.09 0.86 -4.21
N TRP A 99 7.27 1.71 -4.81
CA TRP A 99 6.89 1.62 -6.21
C TRP A 99 8.11 1.74 -7.15
N GLY A 100 8.15 0.90 -8.17
CA GLY A 100 9.27 0.83 -9.12
C GLY A 100 10.47 0.02 -8.63
N THR A 101 10.40 -0.59 -7.44
CA THR A 101 11.46 -1.43 -6.86
C THR A 101 10.91 -2.79 -6.45
N PRO A 102 11.77 -3.80 -6.18
CA PRO A 102 11.33 -5.07 -5.60
C PRO A 102 11.04 -5.00 -4.08
N GLN A 103 11.34 -3.89 -3.41
CA GLN A 103 11.19 -3.75 -1.96
C GLN A 103 9.71 -3.70 -1.56
N ARG A 104 9.30 -4.64 -0.70
CA ARG A 104 7.95 -4.71 -0.14
C ARG A 104 7.89 -5.51 1.14
N LEU A 105 6.84 -5.25 1.91
CA LEU A 105 6.41 -5.98 3.10
C LEU A 105 5.02 -6.54 2.84
N GLU A 106 4.81 -7.78 3.23
CA GLU A 106 3.60 -8.55 3.00
C GLU A 106 3.02 -9.02 4.34
N GLU A 107 1.69 -8.93 4.51
CA GLU A 107 0.93 -9.42 5.67
C GLU A 107 1.48 -8.94 7.03
N GLU A 108 1.95 -9.86 7.86
CA GLU A 108 2.45 -9.58 9.23
C GLU A 108 3.64 -8.62 9.23
N GLN A 109 4.42 -8.58 8.15
CA GLN A 109 5.55 -7.66 8.02
C GLN A 109 5.09 -6.19 8.02
N CYS A 110 3.88 -5.91 7.53
CA CYS A 110 3.30 -4.56 7.59
C CYS A 110 2.93 -4.14 9.01
N ALA A 111 2.83 -5.08 9.96
CA ALA A 111 2.58 -4.82 11.37
C ALA A 111 3.87 -4.80 12.21
N ASP A 112 5.05 -4.96 11.60
CA ASP A 112 6.34 -4.81 12.28
C ASP A 112 6.92 -3.40 12.04
N SER A 113 6.83 -2.55 13.06
CA SER A 113 7.32 -1.16 13.00
C SER A 113 8.78 -1.03 12.56
N ARG A 114 9.65 -2.00 12.89
CA ARG A 114 11.06 -1.96 12.47
C ARG A 114 11.18 -2.20 10.97
N LEU A 115 10.48 -3.18 10.43
CA LEU A 115 10.52 -3.47 8.99
C LEU A 115 9.91 -2.32 8.20
N VAL A 116 8.79 -1.76 8.68
CA VAL A 116 8.15 -0.60 8.05
C VAL A 116 9.08 0.61 8.05
N GLN A 117 9.73 0.91 9.18
CA GLN A 117 10.72 1.98 9.25
C GLN A 117 11.87 1.74 8.26
N MET A 118 12.46 0.54 8.26
CA MET A 118 13.55 0.20 7.34
C MET A 118 13.15 0.40 5.88
N LEU A 119 11.93 0.03 5.50
CA LEU A 119 11.44 0.24 4.13
C LEU A 119 11.35 1.73 3.76
N PHE A 120 10.94 2.59 4.70
CA PHE A 120 10.81 4.03 4.45
C PHE A 120 12.15 4.77 4.39
N GLU A 121 13.15 4.29 5.13
CA GLU A 121 14.48 4.89 5.19
C GLU A 121 15.43 4.38 4.09
N ASP A 122 15.15 3.23 3.47
CA ASP A 122 16.00 2.64 2.43
C ASP A 122 15.99 3.47 1.12
N GLU A 123 17.19 3.85 0.64
CA GLU A 123 17.41 4.61 -0.61
C GLU A 123 17.30 3.78 -1.89
#